data_AF-A0A9D8IKZ6-F1
#
_entry.id   AF-A0A9D8IKZ6-F1
#
_cell.length_a   1.000
_cell.length_b   1.000
_cell.length_c   1.000
_cell.angle_alpha   90.00
_cell.angle_beta   90.00
_cell.angle_gamma   90.00
#
_symmetry.space_group_name_H-M   'P 1'
#
loop_
_entity.id
_entity.type
_entity.pdbx_description
1 polymer ?
#
loop_
_entity_poly.entity_id
_entity_poly.type
_entity_poly.pdbx_seq_one_letter_code
_entity_poly.pdbx_strand_id
1 'polypeptide(L)'
;MYRVRLAAAVLSLGSCFMEGAAVAAPPTPSQVLQFKPRQEGVAPAQPRPGEETSCKVELVKGTGKGSGWILKDSAGVTLRRFFDTNDDNKIDVWSYYRDGQEIHREIDSNYNGTADQFRWVNAGGSRWGVDSNEDGVIDLWQMLSPEEASQELVRSIATGNANRFKALLLTDADLKQMDLGGEVARGIREKFAGAMARFQGTVGKLEGAKPAWLHLELGSPQCMPTDATGSRFDLLRHPRGIILVDLGGKTEWLQSGEMVQVGAAWKLVEGPAVGAIAEEDGGKIAGRLDLDKDPELKKLVDELTAIDRDPALSGTPADASRHHLRRADQLEKIVARMKPEDRDPWIRQVADSLAGAAQSGKDADPVAMQRLGALADQLAKGLPGGNLTAYVVFRQLQADYAQKISKPGEDFGKIQLEWIARLTQFVTSFPKSEETMEALLQLGMVSEFLGKETEARNWYGQAAKAFADKPQGIKAAGAVRRLDSEGQAFRLAGTTMGANPAAFDMSQVSGKVAIVYFWASWNNQSIGDFAKIKAIMETYGAKGLELVAVNCDQTAAEGQAVVQRAGVGGVHLHQPGSLEGKLCLEQGLMVLPHLFLVGKDGKVVNKNAQLATIEDDIRRQTK
;
A
#
# COMPACT_ATOMS: atom_id res chain seq x y z
N MET A 1 -6.96 55.50 -8.60
CA MET A 1 -8.44 55.52 -8.61
C MET A 1 -8.92 54.17 -8.10
N TYR A 2 -9.74 54.22 -7.05
CA TYR A 2 -10.53 53.18 -6.39
C TYR A 2 -9.90 51.80 -6.09
N ARG A 3 -9.32 51.71 -4.89
CA ARG A 3 -9.24 50.49 -4.07
C ARG A 3 -10.61 50.26 -3.43
N VAL A 4 -11.23 49.10 -3.67
CA VAL A 4 -12.43 48.67 -2.92
C VAL A 4 -11.97 47.73 -1.82
N ARG A 5 -12.08 48.20 -0.57
CA ARG A 5 -11.97 47.38 0.65
C ARG A 5 -13.31 46.68 0.86
N LEU A 6 -13.36 45.35 0.84
CA LEU A 6 -14.49 44.61 1.41
C LEU A 6 -14.33 44.63 2.94
N ALA A 7 -15.26 45.32 3.60
CA ALA A 7 -15.41 45.30 5.04
C ALA A 7 -16.14 44.01 5.46
N ALA A 8 -15.53 43.26 6.38
CA ALA A 8 -16.19 42.21 7.14
C ALA A 8 -17.35 42.83 7.95
N ALA A 9 -18.57 42.37 7.67
CA ALA A 9 -19.73 42.68 8.50
C ALA A 9 -19.73 41.73 9.70
N VAL A 10 -19.08 42.16 10.78
CA VAL A 10 -19.29 41.66 12.13
C VAL A 10 -20.70 42.05 12.55
N LEU A 11 -21.61 41.09 12.64
CA LEU A 11 -22.92 41.28 13.27
C LEU A 11 -22.80 40.93 14.75
N SER A 12 -22.28 41.90 15.50
CA SER A 12 -22.44 42.00 16.95
C SER A 12 -23.85 42.46 17.27
N LEU A 13 -24.63 41.64 17.99
CA LEU A 13 -25.87 42.08 18.66
C LEU A 13 -25.72 41.80 20.15
N GLY A 14 -25.42 42.87 20.90
CA GLY A 14 -25.48 42.92 22.36
C GLY A 14 -26.73 43.67 22.83
N SER A 15 -27.49 43.00 23.70
CA SER A 15 -28.21 43.51 24.88
C SER A 15 -29.41 44.46 24.72
N CYS A 16 -30.62 43.93 24.96
CA CYS A 16 -31.50 44.25 26.11
C CYS A 16 -32.94 43.86 25.79
N PHE A 17 -33.48 42.82 26.43
CA PHE A 17 -34.82 42.76 27.07
C PHE A 17 -34.89 41.44 27.86
N MET A 18 -35.18 41.54 29.16
CA MET A 18 -35.60 40.39 29.97
C MET A 18 -37.04 40.02 29.59
N GLU A 19 -37.28 38.74 29.34
CA GLU A 19 -38.49 37.93 29.65
C GLU A 19 -38.69 36.82 28.60
N GLY A 20 -38.72 35.57 29.08
CA GLY A 20 -39.02 34.37 28.30
C GLY A 20 -37.81 33.76 27.60
N ALA A 21 -37.47 32.52 27.97
CA ALA A 21 -36.61 31.68 27.15
C ALA A 21 -37.36 31.32 25.85
N ALA A 22 -37.39 32.26 24.91
CA ALA A 22 -37.79 31.99 23.54
C ALA A 22 -36.72 31.09 22.93
N VAL A 23 -37.06 29.82 22.70
CA VAL A 23 -36.25 28.93 21.88
C VAL A 23 -36.09 29.63 20.53
N ALA A 24 -34.86 30.02 20.18
CA ALA A 24 -34.58 30.65 18.90
C ALA A 24 -35.16 29.77 17.78
N ALA A 25 -35.89 30.38 16.85
CA ALA A 25 -36.49 29.65 15.74
C ALA A 25 -35.40 28.91 14.94
N PRO A 26 -35.67 27.69 14.45
CA PRO A 26 -34.71 26.95 13.62
C PRO A 26 -34.31 27.79 12.39
N PRO A 27 -33.03 27.75 11.95
CA PRO A 27 -32.62 28.42 10.73
C PRO A 27 -33.37 27.84 9.53
N THR A 28 -33.64 28.67 8.52
CA THR A 28 -34.30 28.22 7.31
C THR A 28 -33.34 27.39 6.44
N PRO A 29 -33.86 26.48 5.57
CA PRO A 29 -33.02 25.76 4.62
C PRO A 29 -32.10 26.67 3.80
N SER A 30 -32.62 27.81 3.32
CA SER A 30 -31.84 28.78 2.56
C SER A 30 -30.71 29.40 3.38
N GLN A 31 -30.91 29.68 4.67
CA GLN A 31 -29.83 30.15 5.56
C GLN A 31 -28.74 29.10 5.73
N VAL A 32 -29.10 27.83 5.91
CA VAL A 32 -28.12 26.73 6.05
C VAL A 32 -27.33 26.53 4.74
N LEU A 33 -27.98 26.65 3.59
CA LEU A 33 -27.36 26.46 2.26
C LEU A 33 -26.41 27.60 1.83
N GLN A 34 -26.47 28.76 2.48
CA GLN A 34 -25.53 29.87 2.27
C GLN A 34 -24.11 29.52 2.73
N PHE A 35 -23.97 28.64 3.72
CA PHE A 35 -22.66 28.17 4.18
C PHE A 35 -22.05 27.22 3.14
N LYS A 36 -20.96 27.68 2.53
CA LYS A 36 -20.13 26.88 1.62
C LYS A 36 -18.89 26.37 2.36
N PRO A 37 -18.34 25.21 1.97
CA PRO A 37 -17.03 24.80 2.47
C PRO A 37 -15.99 25.88 2.20
N ARG A 38 -15.12 26.14 3.17
CA ARG A 38 -13.99 27.07 3.08
C ARG A 38 -12.89 26.51 2.19
N GLN A 39 -12.71 25.19 2.17
CA GLN A 39 -11.69 24.52 1.36
C GLN A 39 -12.15 24.28 -0.08
N GLU A 40 -11.27 24.57 -1.03
CA GLU A 40 -11.52 24.38 -2.47
C GLU A 40 -11.72 22.92 -2.87
N GLY A 41 -12.53 22.68 -3.89
CA GLY A 41 -12.77 21.35 -4.46
C GLY A 41 -13.71 20.47 -3.63
N VAL A 42 -14.25 20.97 -2.53
CA VAL A 42 -15.35 20.31 -1.80
C VAL A 42 -16.66 20.66 -2.49
N ALA A 43 -17.33 19.64 -3.05
CA ALA A 43 -18.63 19.81 -3.72
C ALA A 43 -19.74 19.01 -3.02
N PRO A 44 -20.30 19.52 -1.91
CA PRO A 44 -21.41 18.86 -1.23
C PRO A 44 -22.65 18.82 -2.11
N ALA A 45 -23.54 17.86 -1.84
CA ALA A 45 -24.84 17.80 -2.50
C ALA A 45 -25.61 19.12 -2.30
N GLN A 46 -26.33 19.52 -3.35
CA GLN A 46 -27.28 20.62 -3.34
C GLN A 46 -28.69 20.04 -3.50
N PRO A 47 -29.74 20.72 -2.99
CA PRO A 47 -31.10 20.40 -3.36
C PRO A 47 -31.28 20.46 -4.88
N ARG A 48 -32.22 19.66 -5.41
CA ARG A 48 -32.58 19.77 -6.82
C ARG A 48 -33.19 21.15 -7.10
N PRO A 49 -33.01 21.69 -8.32
CA PRO A 49 -33.62 22.97 -8.69
C PRO A 49 -35.12 22.99 -8.40
N GLY A 50 -35.58 23.95 -7.59
CA GLY A 50 -36.99 24.10 -7.19
C GLY A 50 -37.43 23.32 -5.94
N GLU A 51 -36.57 22.46 -5.37
CA GLU A 51 -36.89 21.68 -4.16
C GLU A 51 -36.36 22.32 -2.86
N GLU A 52 -35.73 23.50 -2.93
CA GLU A 52 -35.16 24.19 -1.75
C GLU A 52 -36.20 24.47 -0.66
N THR A 53 -37.42 24.84 -1.04
CA THR A 53 -38.53 25.10 -0.12
C THR A 53 -39.08 23.83 0.53
N SER A 54 -38.77 22.66 -0.03
CA SER A 54 -39.17 21.35 0.49
C SER A 54 -38.13 20.73 1.41
N CYS A 55 -36.94 21.34 1.51
CA CYS A 55 -35.91 20.91 2.45
C CYS A 55 -36.33 21.18 3.89
N LYS A 56 -35.86 20.35 4.82
CA LYS A 56 -36.20 20.44 6.24
C LYS A 56 -34.95 20.63 7.08
N VAL A 57 -35.06 21.51 8.07
CA VAL A 57 -34.05 21.69 9.11
C VAL A 57 -34.58 21.09 10.40
N GLU A 58 -33.83 20.16 10.98
CA GLU A 58 -34.19 19.46 12.21
C GLU A 58 -33.16 19.73 13.30
N LEU A 59 -33.62 19.91 14.54
CA LEU A 59 -32.75 20.01 15.70
C LEU A 59 -32.14 18.64 16.01
N VAL A 60 -30.84 18.59 16.20
CA VAL A 60 -30.13 17.41 16.70
C VAL A 60 -29.44 17.74 18.03
N LYS A 61 -29.58 16.86 19.02
CA LYS A 61 -28.89 16.95 20.31
C LYS A 61 -27.76 15.95 20.38
N GLY A 62 -26.64 16.32 21.02
CA GLY A 62 -25.53 15.42 21.27
C GLY A 62 -25.87 14.34 22.31
N THR A 63 -25.01 13.33 22.43
CA THR A 63 -25.08 12.31 23.49
C THR A 63 -24.68 12.86 24.88
N GLY A 64 -24.44 14.16 24.99
CA GLY A 64 -24.05 14.88 26.20
C GLY A 64 -24.38 16.37 26.02
N LYS A 65 -23.38 17.24 26.22
CA LYS A 65 -23.46 18.64 25.80
C LYS A 65 -23.45 18.76 24.27
N GLY A 66 -24.00 19.84 23.77
CA GLY A 66 -23.99 20.21 22.36
C GLY A 66 -25.31 19.99 21.66
N SER A 67 -25.61 20.87 20.72
CA SER A 67 -26.77 20.79 19.86
C SER A 67 -26.49 21.39 18.50
N GLY A 68 -27.38 21.17 17.54
CA GLY A 68 -27.16 21.69 16.21
C GLY A 68 -28.32 21.44 15.28
N TRP A 69 -28.09 21.75 14.01
CA TRP A 69 -29.10 21.69 12.96
C TRP A 69 -28.64 20.75 11.85
N ILE A 70 -29.53 19.85 11.44
CA ILE A 70 -29.32 18.99 10.27
C ILE A 70 -30.26 19.45 9.16
N LEU A 71 -29.72 19.69 7.97
CA LEU A 71 -30.48 19.98 6.77
C LEU A 71 -30.67 18.70 5.98
N LYS A 72 -31.91 18.37 5.66
CA LYS A 72 -32.30 17.25 4.80
C LYS A 72 -33.05 17.74 3.57
N ASP A 73 -32.87 17.05 2.45
CA ASP A 73 -33.64 17.31 1.24
C ASP A 73 -35.09 16.78 1.33
N SER A 74 -35.83 16.91 0.23
CA SER A 74 -37.23 16.46 0.11
C SER A 74 -37.40 14.95 0.34
N ALA A 75 -36.37 14.15 0.09
CA ALA A 75 -36.32 12.70 0.28
C ALA A 75 -35.82 12.29 1.67
N GLY A 76 -35.46 13.24 2.53
CA GLY A 76 -34.94 12.99 3.87
C GLY A 76 -33.43 12.70 3.90
N VAL A 77 -32.71 12.88 2.80
CA VAL A 77 -31.27 12.67 2.71
C VAL A 77 -30.54 13.88 3.31
N THR A 78 -29.58 13.63 4.19
CA THR A 78 -28.79 14.68 4.82
C THR A 78 -27.91 15.41 3.81
N LEU A 79 -27.98 16.75 3.83
CA LEU A 79 -27.16 17.65 3.02
C LEU A 79 -26.08 18.33 3.87
N ARG A 80 -26.42 18.79 5.08
CA ARG A 80 -25.52 19.52 5.99
C ARG A 80 -25.84 19.15 7.44
N ARG A 81 -24.83 19.25 8.31
CA ARG A 81 -25.02 19.25 9.77
C ARG A 81 -24.09 20.27 10.38
N PHE A 82 -24.64 21.24 11.10
CA PHE A 82 -23.90 22.27 11.83
C PHE A 82 -24.14 22.09 13.32
N PHE A 83 -23.07 22.01 14.11
CA PHE A 83 -23.14 21.57 15.49
C PHE A 83 -22.27 22.46 16.39
N ASP A 84 -22.85 22.83 17.53
CA ASP A 84 -22.20 23.44 18.67
C ASP A 84 -21.87 22.29 19.64
N THR A 85 -20.58 22.04 19.89
CA THR A 85 -20.12 20.95 20.76
C THR A 85 -20.00 21.34 22.23
N ASN A 86 -20.01 22.64 22.56
CA ASN A 86 -19.72 23.15 23.90
C ASN A 86 -20.90 23.88 24.58
N ASP A 87 -22.04 24.02 23.88
CA ASP A 87 -23.28 24.70 24.28
C ASP A 87 -23.11 26.22 24.53
N ASP A 88 -22.21 26.90 23.82
CA ASP A 88 -22.04 28.35 23.90
C ASP A 88 -22.93 29.14 22.89
N ASN A 89 -23.77 28.42 22.14
CA ASN A 89 -24.62 28.89 21.05
C ASN A 89 -23.87 29.36 19.79
N LYS A 90 -22.61 28.96 19.61
CA LYS A 90 -21.87 29.15 18.37
C LYS A 90 -21.58 27.80 17.74
N ILE A 91 -21.78 27.72 16.43
CA ILE A 91 -21.41 26.51 15.69
C ILE A 91 -19.89 26.43 15.61
N ASP A 92 -19.34 25.30 16.04
CA ASP A 92 -17.91 24.99 15.95
C ASP A 92 -17.62 23.79 15.04
N VAL A 93 -18.64 23.07 14.57
CA VAL A 93 -18.48 21.99 13.58
C VAL A 93 -19.42 22.19 12.40
N TRP A 94 -18.86 22.26 11.19
CA TRP A 94 -19.61 22.26 9.93
C TRP A 94 -19.36 20.97 9.14
N SER A 95 -20.38 20.14 8.98
CA SER A 95 -20.32 18.88 8.25
C SER A 95 -21.11 18.97 6.94
N TYR A 96 -20.50 18.49 5.86
CA TYR A 96 -21.03 18.55 4.51
C TYR A 96 -21.17 17.16 3.91
N TYR A 97 -22.29 16.91 3.24
CA TYR A 97 -22.69 15.58 2.80
C TYR A 97 -22.86 15.50 1.29
N ARG A 98 -22.66 14.31 0.73
CA ARG A 98 -23.03 13.91 -0.63
C ARG A 98 -23.62 12.50 -0.57
N ASP A 99 -24.76 12.30 -1.22
CA ASP A 99 -25.49 11.02 -1.22
C ASP A 99 -25.77 10.46 0.20
N GLY A 100 -26.05 11.37 1.15
CA GLY A 100 -26.34 11.02 2.55
C GLY A 100 -25.11 10.67 3.39
N GLN A 101 -23.92 10.60 2.80
CA GLN A 101 -22.66 10.35 3.51
C GLN A 101 -21.89 11.66 3.72
N GLU A 102 -21.30 11.83 4.90
CA GLU A 102 -20.43 12.97 5.17
C GLU A 102 -19.19 12.85 4.29
N ILE A 103 -18.81 13.93 3.61
CA ILE A 103 -17.62 13.97 2.76
C ILE A 103 -16.56 14.96 3.27
N HIS A 104 -16.99 15.94 4.07
CA HIS A 104 -16.11 16.99 4.57
C HIS A 104 -16.61 17.55 5.90
N ARG A 105 -15.67 17.90 6.78
CA ARG A 105 -15.91 18.51 8.07
C ARG A 105 -14.93 19.63 8.34
N GLU A 106 -15.44 20.76 8.79
CA GLU A 106 -14.67 21.89 9.29
C GLU A 106 -14.89 22.02 10.79
N ILE A 107 -13.82 22.31 11.53
CA ILE A 107 -13.83 22.36 13.00
C ILE A 107 -13.14 23.64 13.43
N ASP A 108 -13.83 24.43 14.24
CA ASP A 108 -13.26 25.50 15.07
C ASP A 108 -12.87 24.87 16.41
N SER A 109 -11.60 24.47 16.52
CA SER A 109 -11.08 23.73 17.67
C SER A 109 -10.71 24.64 18.84
N ASN A 110 -10.60 25.95 18.60
CA ASN A 110 -10.24 26.96 19.61
C ASN A 110 -11.43 27.87 20.01
N TYR A 111 -12.59 27.68 19.39
CA TYR A 111 -13.86 28.37 19.63
C TYR A 111 -13.81 29.89 19.38
N ASN A 112 -13.01 30.34 18.41
CA ASN A 112 -12.88 31.76 18.07
C ASN A 112 -13.88 32.25 17.00
N GLY A 113 -14.66 31.34 16.41
CA GLY A 113 -15.64 31.59 15.36
C GLY A 113 -15.17 31.22 13.95
N THR A 114 -13.94 30.78 13.77
CA THR A 114 -13.35 30.40 12.49
C THR A 114 -12.86 28.95 12.56
N ALA A 115 -13.12 28.17 11.51
CA ALA A 115 -12.61 26.81 11.44
C ALA A 115 -11.10 26.80 11.16
N ASP A 116 -10.32 26.17 12.04
CA ASP A 116 -8.88 25.98 11.91
C ASP A 116 -8.50 24.55 11.50
N GLN A 117 -9.45 23.61 11.48
CA GLN A 117 -9.21 22.24 11.02
C GLN A 117 -10.19 21.77 9.97
N PHE A 118 -9.67 21.00 9.01
CA PHE A 118 -10.39 20.56 7.83
C PHE A 118 -10.17 19.08 7.60
N ARG A 119 -11.26 18.32 7.56
CA ARG A 119 -11.22 16.86 7.41
C ARG A 119 -12.03 16.42 6.20
N TRP A 120 -11.43 15.57 5.40
CA TRP A 120 -12.09 14.84 4.33
C TRP A 120 -12.33 13.42 4.81
N VAL A 121 -13.54 12.93 4.60
CA VAL A 121 -13.98 11.65 5.13
C VAL A 121 -14.79 10.89 4.08
N ASN A 122 -14.83 9.57 4.20
CA ASN A 122 -15.54 8.67 3.29
C ASN A 122 -15.16 8.96 1.81
N ALA A 123 -16.15 9.11 0.93
CA ALA A 123 -15.92 9.43 -0.49
C ALA A 123 -15.27 10.81 -0.74
N GLY A 124 -15.13 11.65 0.29
CA GLY A 124 -14.39 12.91 0.20
C GLY A 124 -12.88 12.75 0.32
N GLY A 125 -12.38 11.60 0.79
CA GLY A 125 -10.97 11.31 1.02
C GLY A 125 -10.68 10.97 2.49
N SER A 126 -9.41 11.04 2.85
CA SER A 126 -8.87 10.62 4.14
C SER A 126 -8.10 11.72 4.88
N ARG A 127 -7.77 12.80 4.18
CA ARG A 127 -6.88 13.87 4.66
C ARG A 127 -7.45 14.73 5.79
N TRP A 128 -6.56 15.20 6.67
CA TRP A 128 -6.83 16.11 7.79
C TRP A 128 -5.78 17.21 7.82
N GLY A 129 -6.20 18.44 7.53
CA GLY A 129 -5.36 19.64 7.53
C GLY A 129 -5.69 20.58 8.69
N VAL A 130 -4.68 21.35 9.09
CA VAL A 130 -4.76 22.45 10.07
C VAL A 130 -4.30 23.74 9.40
N ASP A 131 -5.12 24.76 9.51
CA ASP A 131 -4.86 26.15 9.11
C ASP A 131 -4.75 26.96 10.40
N SER A 132 -3.51 27.10 10.89
CA SER A 132 -3.26 27.70 12.22
C SER A 132 -3.34 29.22 12.18
N ASN A 133 -3.30 29.81 10.99
CA ASN A 133 -3.31 31.24 10.78
C ASN A 133 -4.67 31.76 10.23
N GLU A 134 -5.58 30.84 9.90
CA GLU A 134 -6.95 31.07 9.42
C GLU A 134 -7.01 31.85 8.09
N ASP A 135 -5.99 31.71 7.22
CA ASP A 135 -5.93 32.34 5.90
C ASP A 135 -6.64 31.54 4.79
N GLY A 136 -7.17 30.36 5.14
CA GLY A 136 -7.83 29.42 4.25
C GLY A 136 -6.90 28.41 3.59
N VAL A 137 -5.59 28.51 3.80
CA VAL A 137 -4.57 27.58 3.30
C VAL A 137 -4.10 26.68 4.43
N ILE A 138 -4.10 25.37 4.18
CA ILE A 138 -3.59 24.41 5.15
C ILE A 138 -2.10 24.67 5.38
N ASP A 139 -1.70 24.91 6.63
CA ASP A 139 -0.30 25.05 7.05
C ASP A 139 0.35 23.69 7.32
N LEU A 140 -0.44 22.74 7.85
CA LEU A 140 0.03 21.43 8.29
C LEU A 140 -1.00 20.35 7.98
N TRP A 141 -0.55 19.21 7.44
CA TRP A 141 -1.34 18.00 7.33
C TRP A 141 -1.07 17.04 8.49
N GLN A 142 -2.09 16.73 9.28
CA GLN A 142 -2.03 15.67 10.30
C GLN A 142 -2.20 14.28 9.69
N MET A 143 -3.00 14.17 8.63
CA MET A 143 -3.21 12.94 7.87
C MET A 143 -3.27 13.27 6.38
N LEU A 144 -2.52 12.53 5.57
CA LEU A 144 -2.43 12.73 4.13
C LEU A 144 -1.84 11.48 3.47
N SER A 145 -2.60 10.82 2.59
CA SER A 145 -2.08 9.70 1.80
C SER A 145 -1.10 10.16 0.70
N PRO A 146 -0.29 9.26 0.10
CA PRO A 146 0.58 9.65 -1.01
C PRO A 146 -0.19 10.20 -2.20
N GLU A 147 -1.34 9.59 -2.51
CA GLU A 147 -2.22 10.02 -3.60
C GLU A 147 -2.75 11.43 -3.34
N GLU A 148 -3.30 11.71 -2.14
CA GLU A 148 -3.79 13.03 -1.79
C GLU A 148 -2.68 14.08 -1.70
N ALA A 149 -1.47 13.70 -1.25
CA ALA A 149 -0.30 14.58 -1.28
C ALA A 149 0.08 14.96 -2.72
N SER A 150 0.04 14.01 -3.65
CA SER A 150 0.30 14.28 -5.06
C SER A 150 -0.76 15.17 -5.73
N GLN A 151 -2.03 15.01 -5.34
CA GLN A 151 -3.11 15.88 -5.80
C GLN A 151 -2.93 17.31 -5.28
N GLU A 152 -2.59 17.49 -4.01
CA GLU A 152 -2.31 18.80 -3.43
C GLU A 152 -1.05 19.44 -4.01
N LEU A 153 -0.02 18.64 -4.35
CA LEU A 153 1.16 19.11 -5.06
C LEU A 153 0.78 19.69 -6.42
N VAL A 154 0.01 18.96 -7.24
CA VAL A 154 -0.45 19.44 -8.54
C VAL A 154 -1.32 20.69 -8.40
N ARG A 155 -2.20 20.76 -7.40
CA ARG A 155 -2.99 21.96 -7.13
C ARG A 155 -2.13 23.16 -6.74
N SER A 156 -1.09 22.96 -5.91
CA SER A 156 -0.16 24.02 -5.55
C SER A 156 0.57 24.58 -6.78
N ILE A 157 0.93 23.71 -7.74
CA ILE A 157 1.56 24.12 -8.99
C ILE A 157 0.55 24.87 -9.87
N ALA A 158 -0.67 24.33 -10.03
CA ALA A 158 -1.71 24.92 -10.86
C ALA A 158 -2.15 26.31 -10.39
N THR A 159 -2.07 26.56 -9.08
CA THR A 159 -2.40 27.85 -8.46
C THR A 159 -1.18 28.75 -8.22
N GLY A 160 0.04 28.24 -8.43
CA GLY A 160 1.27 28.93 -8.05
C GLY A 160 1.38 29.22 -6.54
N ASN A 161 0.63 28.51 -5.69
CA ASN A 161 0.52 28.80 -4.26
C ASN A 161 1.66 28.12 -3.49
N ALA A 162 2.69 28.90 -3.15
CA ALA A 162 3.86 28.43 -2.41
C ALA A 162 3.54 27.99 -0.97
N ASN A 163 2.55 28.59 -0.30
CA ASN A 163 2.16 28.17 1.06
C ASN A 163 1.54 26.77 1.04
N ARG A 164 0.69 26.51 0.04
CA ARG A 164 0.08 25.18 -0.18
C ARG A 164 1.14 24.11 -0.42
N PHE A 165 2.17 24.42 -1.21
CA PHE A 165 3.30 23.53 -1.42
C PHE A 165 4.12 23.32 -0.14
N LYS A 166 4.39 24.40 0.61
CA LYS A 166 5.15 24.36 1.86
C LYS A 166 4.53 23.41 2.90
N ALA A 167 3.20 23.32 2.98
CA ALA A 167 2.51 22.41 3.90
C ALA A 167 2.74 20.91 3.59
N LEU A 168 3.08 20.59 2.34
CA LEU A 168 3.41 19.24 1.89
C LEU A 168 4.87 18.87 2.19
N LEU A 169 5.75 19.86 2.34
CA LEU A 169 7.17 19.63 2.58
C LEU A 169 7.42 19.08 3.99
N LEU A 170 8.43 18.22 4.07
CA LEU A 170 9.05 17.83 5.30
C LEU A 170 9.76 19.03 5.95
N THR A 171 9.69 19.12 7.28
CA THR A 171 10.27 20.22 8.06
C THR A 171 11.26 19.71 9.10
N ASP A 172 12.07 20.61 9.68
CA ASP A 172 12.91 20.28 10.83
C ASP A 172 12.09 19.85 12.07
N ALA A 173 10.85 20.30 12.19
CA ALA A 173 9.95 19.84 13.26
C ALA A 173 9.56 18.37 13.06
N ASP A 174 9.29 17.97 11.81
CA ASP A 174 8.99 16.58 11.46
C ASP A 174 10.21 15.67 11.74
N LEU A 175 11.41 16.10 11.33
CA LEU A 175 12.65 15.36 11.61
C LEU A 175 12.86 15.16 13.12
N LYS A 176 12.59 16.18 13.93
CA LYS A 176 12.63 16.08 15.40
C LYS A 176 11.55 15.16 15.95
N GLN A 177 10.32 15.21 15.41
CA GLN A 177 9.22 14.33 15.81
C GLN A 177 9.55 12.85 15.56
N MET A 178 10.28 12.57 14.47
CA MET A 178 10.73 11.23 14.13
C MET A 178 11.98 10.78 14.90
N ASP A 179 12.59 11.68 15.68
CA ASP A 179 13.90 11.48 16.31
C ASP A 179 14.99 11.11 15.30
N LEU A 180 14.89 11.66 14.08
CA LEU A 180 15.78 11.30 12.98
C LEU A 180 17.05 12.17 13.06
N GLY A 181 18.19 11.52 13.33
CA GLY A 181 19.49 12.17 13.56
C GLY A 181 20.59 11.81 12.55
N GLY A 182 21.81 12.27 12.83
CA GLY A 182 23.02 11.82 12.12
C GLY A 182 23.07 12.14 10.62
N GLU A 183 23.60 11.20 9.83
CA GLU A 183 23.81 11.36 8.39
C GLU A 183 22.51 11.29 7.59
N VAL A 184 21.56 10.46 8.00
CA VAL A 184 20.26 10.32 7.31
C VAL A 184 19.49 11.64 7.39
N ALA A 185 19.42 12.24 8.58
CA ALA A 185 18.81 13.56 8.73
C ALA A 185 19.54 14.61 7.90
N ARG A 186 20.87 14.60 7.88
CA ARG A 186 21.67 15.53 7.06
C ARG A 186 21.36 15.40 5.56
N GLY A 187 21.33 14.18 5.03
CA GLY A 187 21.00 13.94 3.62
C GLY A 187 19.59 14.39 3.26
N ILE A 188 18.61 14.17 4.15
CA ILE A 188 17.25 14.69 3.95
C ILE A 188 17.23 16.22 3.98
N ARG A 189 18.02 16.86 4.87
CA ARG A 189 18.15 18.33 4.92
C ARG A 189 18.71 18.91 3.63
N GLU A 190 19.73 18.28 3.08
CA GLU A 190 20.36 18.69 1.82
C GLU A 190 19.36 18.65 0.65
N LYS A 191 18.53 17.61 0.59
CA LYS A 191 17.49 17.48 -0.44
C LYS A 191 16.38 18.53 -0.32
N PHE A 192 15.90 18.83 0.89
CA PHE A 192 14.81 19.80 1.05
C PHE A 192 15.26 21.25 0.84
N ALA A 193 16.56 21.58 1.01
CA ALA A 193 17.07 22.94 0.87
C ALA A 193 16.78 23.57 -0.52
N GLY A 194 16.71 22.76 -1.57
CA GLY A 194 16.38 23.18 -2.94
C GLY A 194 14.89 23.11 -3.32
N ALA A 195 14.03 22.62 -2.43
CA ALA A 195 12.66 22.24 -2.80
C ALA A 195 11.81 23.40 -3.30
N MET A 196 11.88 24.55 -2.62
CA MET A 196 11.09 25.74 -3.01
C MET A 196 11.56 26.31 -4.36
N ALA A 197 12.86 26.31 -4.63
CA ALA A 197 13.39 26.76 -5.91
C ALA A 197 12.95 25.84 -7.06
N ARG A 198 12.96 24.51 -6.84
CA ARG A 198 12.44 23.53 -7.81
C ARG A 198 10.94 23.72 -8.06
N PHE A 199 10.16 23.93 -7.00
CA PHE A 199 8.74 24.25 -7.11
C PHE A 199 8.49 25.50 -7.97
N GLN A 200 9.17 26.61 -7.67
CA GLN A 200 9.04 27.84 -8.47
C GLN A 200 9.45 27.64 -9.93
N GLY A 201 10.52 26.90 -10.18
CA GLY A 201 10.95 26.54 -11.53
C GLY A 201 9.90 25.72 -12.28
N THR A 202 9.26 24.76 -11.60
CA THR A 202 8.19 23.94 -12.17
C THR A 202 6.91 24.73 -12.41
N VAL A 203 6.51 25.62 -11.49
CA VAL A 203 5.40 26.56 -11.70
C VAL A 203 5.65 27.43 -12.94
N GLY A 204 6.87 27.98 -13.09
CA GLY A 204 7.23 28.77 -14.27
C GLY A 204 7.20 27.97 -15.58
N LYS A 205 7.65 26.70 -15.56
CA LYS A 205 7.58 25.82 -16.75
C LYS A 205 6.15 25.46 -17.16
N LEU A 206 5.24 25.35 -16.19
CA LEU A 206 3.84 24.97 -16.40
C LEU A 206 2.89 26.18 -16.35
N GLU A 207 3.43 27.40 -16.44
CA GLU A 207 2.66 28.63 -16.36
C GLU A 207 1.57 28.66 -17.44
N GLY A 208 0.34 28.96 -17.04
CA GLY A 208 -0.82 29.00 -17.94
C GLY A 208 -1.39 27.64 -18.37
N ALA A 209 -0.69 26.52 -18.13
CA ALA A 209 -1.15 25.18 -18.52
C ALA A 209 -2.21 24.60 -17.59
N LYS A 210 -2.35 25.15 -16.37
CA LYS A 210 -3.32 24.74 -15.33
C LYS A 210 -3.38 23.20 -15.15
N PRO A 211 -2.27 22.57 -14.74
CA PRO A 211 -2.19 21.12 -14.64
C PRO A 211 -3.30 20.54 -13.76
N ALA A 212 -3.99 19.52 -14.29
CA ALA A 212 -4.96 18.72 -13.56
C ALA A 212 -4.35 17.35 -13.23
N TRP A 213 -4.52 16.89 -12.00
CA TRP A 213 -4.00 15.60 -11.56
C TRP A 213 -4.77 14.46 -12.25
N LEU A 214 -4.08 13.43 -12.75
CA LEU A 214 -4.69 12.23 -13.33
C LEU A 214 -4.37 10.96 -12.54
N HIS A 215 -3.10 10.71 -12.28
CA HIS A 215 -2.64 9.48 -11.63
C HIS A 215 -1.31 9.70 -10.91
N LEU A 216 -1.09 8.94 -9.84
CA LEU A 216 0.18 8.83 -9.16
C LEU A 216 0.71 7.39 -9.31
N GLU A 217 1.90 7.27 -9.87
CA GLU A 217 2.64 6.02 -9.96
C GLU A 217 3.71 5.97 -8.86
N LEU A 218 3.64 4.91 -8.05
CA LEU A 218 4.58 4.61 -6.97
C LEU A 218 5.02 3.15 -7.06
N GLY A 219 6.30 2.90 -6.76
CA GLY A 219 6.75 1.55 -6.38
C GLY A 219 6.33 1.21 -4.95
N SER A 220 6.55 -0.03 -4.53
CA SER A 220 6.33 -0.45 -3.14
C SER A 220 7.09 0.48 -2.16
N PRO A 221 6.47 0.90 -1.05
CA PRO A 221 7.15 1.71 -0.05
C PRO A 221 8.34 0.94 0.51
N GLN A 222 9.46 1.64 0.68
CA GLN A 222 10.66 1.12 1.32
C GLN A 222 10.63 1.46 2.81
N CYS A 223 11.12 0.54 3.62
CA CYS A 223 11.30 0.73 5.06
C CYS A 223 12.80 0.81 5.36
N MET A 224 13.22 1.90 6.01
CA MET A 224 14.54 1.97 6.64
C MET A 224 14.35 1.72 8.15
N PRO A 225 14.91 0.64 8.69
CA PRO A 225 14.68 0.26 10.08
C PRO A 225 15.38 1.24 11.05
N THR A 226 14.85 1.34 12.26
CA THR A 226 15.34 2.25 13.32
C THR A 226 16.84 2.14 13.62
N ASP A 227 17.44 0.96 13.48
CA ASP A 227 18.88 0.74 13.69
C ASP A 227 19.75 1.31 12.55
N ALA A 228 19.21 1.42 11.34
CA ALA A 228 19.87 2.05 10.20
C ALA A 228 19.73 3.59 10.22
N THR A 229 18.65 4.13 10.78
CA THR A 229 18.34 5.57 10.79
C THR A 229 18.67 6.26 12.10
N GLY A 230 18.80 5.50 13.19
CA GLY A 230 18.89 6.02 14.56
C GLY A 230 17.61 6.71 15.04
N SER A 231 16.47 6.47 14.38
CA SER A 231 15.19 7.11 14.69
C SER A 231 14.35 6.32 15.69
N ARG A 232 13.32 6.98 16.24
CA ARG A 232 12.37 6.36 17.18
C ARG A 232 11.43 5.35 16.51
N PHE A 233 11.14 5.56 15.23
CA PHE A 233 10.25 4.72 14.42
C PHE A 233 10.92 4.40 13.09
N ASP A 234 10.56 3.27 12.49
CA ASP A 234 11.00 2.92 11.15
C ASP A 234 10.59 4.01 10.16
N LEU A 235 11.52 4.35 9.25
CA LEU A 235 11.30 5.37 8.24
C LEU A 235 10.71 4.73 6.99
N LEU A 236 9.41 4.91 6.79
CA LEU A 236 8.73 4.51 5.56
C LEU A 236 8.86 5.62 4.51
N ARG A 237 9.23 5.22 3.28
CA ARG A 237 9.44 6.16 2.17
C ARG A 237 9.06 5.60 0.82
N HIS A 238 8.64 6.48 -0.08
CA HIS A 238 8.69 6.24 -1.52
C HIS A 238 9.88 7.03 -2.07
N PRO A 239 10.95 6.36 -2.55
CA PRO A 239 12.13 7.06 -3.04
C PRO A 239 11.85 7.93 -4.28
N ARG A 240 10.76 7.63 -4.99
CA ARG A 240 10.32 8.33 -6.19
C ARG A 240 8.79 8.25 -6.28
N GLY A 241 8.19 9.33 -6.76
CA GLY A 241 6.82 9.34 -7.24
C GLY A 241 6.71 10.09 -8.56
N ILE A 242 5.92 9.53 -9.47
CA ILE A 242 5.67 10.08 -10.79
C ILE A 242 4.18 10.36 -10.91
N ILE A 243 3.84 11.59 -11.26
CA ILE A 243 2.47 12.06 -11.36
C ILE A 243 2.17 12.32 -12.83
N LEU A 244 1.14 11.67 -13.35
CA LEU A 244 0.57 12.02 -14.64
C LEU A 244 -0.37 13.21 -14.45
N VAL A 245 -0.15 14.27 -15.23
CA VAL A 245 -1.02 15.46 -15.24
C VAL A 245 -1.60 15.71 -16.61
N ASP A 246 -2.82 16.21 -16.67
CA ASP A 246 -3.43 16.77 -17.88
C ASP A 246 -3.16 18.27 -17.97
N LEU A 247 -2.71 18.71 -19.13
CA LEU A 247 -2.45 20.11 -19.49
C LEU A 247 -3.45 20.56 -20.57
N GLY A 248 -4.75 20.37 -20.33
CA GLY A 248 -5.81 20.75 -21.26
C GLY A 248 -5.90 19.83 -22.49
N GLY A 249 -5.90 18.51 -22.26
CA GLY A 249 -5.97 17.48 -23.29
C GLY A 249 -4.61 16.89 -23.72
N LYS A 250 -3.51 17.35 -23.12
CA LYS A 250 -2.16 16.80 -23.32
C LYS A 250 -1.62 16.30 -21.99
N THR A 251 -1.15 15.06 -21.95
CA THR A 251 -0.55 14.50 -20.73
C THR A 251 0.92 14.91 -20.59
N GLU A 252 1.35 15.25 -19.38
CA GLU A 252 2.75 15.48 -19.02
C GLU A 252 3.07 14.72 -17.73
N TRP A 253 4.33 14.35 -17.54
CA TRP A 253 4.81 13.73 -16.31
C TRP A 253 5.38 14.77 -15.37
N LEU A 254 5.12 14.61 -14.08
CA LEU A 254 5.60 15.46 -13.01
C LEU A 254 6.19 14.57 -11.92
N GLN A 255 7.46 14.76 -11.59
CA GLN A 255 8.09 14.11 -10.45
C GLN A 255 7.62 14.78 -9.15
N SER A 256 7.22 13.99 -8.16
CA SER A 256 7.05 14.45 -6.78
C SER A 256 8.36 14.47 -6.00
N GLY A 257 9.34 13.66 -6.43
CA GLY A 257 10.53 13.34 -5.65
C GLY A 257 10.28 12.32 -4.54
N GLU A 258 11.21 12.22 -3.60
CA GLU A 258 11.10 11.34 -2.43
C GLU A 258 9.95 11.78 -1.50
N MET A 259 9.15 10.83 -1.03
CA MET A 259 8.09 11.02 -0.04
C MET A 259 8.41 10.20 1.21
N VAL A 260 8.22 10.79 2.39
CA VAL A 260 8.45 10.15 3.70
C VAL A 260 7.18 10.21 4.52
N GLN A 261 6.87 9.12 5.23
CA GLN A 261 5.74 9.11 6.17
C GLN A 261 6.15 9.71 7.52
N VAL A 262 5.39 10.71 7.97
CA VAL A 262 5.49 11.35 9.28
C VAL A 262 4.15 11.23 9.99
N GLY A 263 4.07 10.39 11.03
CA GLY A 263 2.78 10.06 11.65
C GLY A 263 1.83 9.46 10.61
N ALA A 264 0.66 10.08 10.40
CA ALA A 264 -0.33 9.67 9.40
C ALA A 264 -0.25 10.46 8.08
N ALA A 265 0.75 11.33 7.89
CA ALA A 265 0.89 12.16 6.71
C ALA A 265 2.14 11.80 5.90
N TRP A 266 1.98 11.66 4.58
CA TRP A 266 3.09 11.56 3.64
C TRP A 266 3.57 12.96 3.24
N LYS A 267 4.86 13.19 3.41
CA LYS A 267 5.54 14.48 3.22
C LYS A 267 6.54 14.40 2.09
N LEU A 268 6.64 15.45 1.29
CA LEU A 268 7.63 15.60 0.22
C LEU A 268 8.98 16.00 0.81
N VAL A 269 10.05 15.34 0.39
CA VAL A 269 11.41 15.66 0.80
C VAL A 269 12.01 16.75 -0.09
N GLU A 270 11.68 16.74 -1.38
CA GLU A 270 12.22 17.65 -2.38
C GLU A 270 11.10 18.33 -3.19
N GLY A 271 11.48 19.24 -4.08
CA GLY A 271 10.53 19.96 -4.93
C GLY A 271 10.25 19.26 -6.25
N PRO A 272 9.07 19.52 -6.85
CA PRO A 272 8.64 18.84 -8.06
C PRO A 272 9.47 19.25 -9.27
N ALA A 273 9.51 18.38 -10.27
CA ALA A 273 10.15 18.63 -11.56
C ALA A 273 9.31 18.08 -12.72
N VAL A 274 9.22 18.81 -13.84
CA VAL A 274 8.60 18.31 -15.07
C VAL A 274 9.46 17.18 -15.67
N GLY A 275 8.81 16.13 -16.15
CA GLY A 275 9.42 14.97 -16.80
C GLY A 275 9.15 13.66 -16.05
N ALA A 276 9.44 12.54 -16.73
CA ALA A 276 9.26 11.20 -16.18
C ALA A 276 10.45 10.71 -15.32
N ILE A 277 11.54 11.46 -15.24
CA ILE A 277 12.77 11.08 -14.51
C ILE A 277 13.41 12.32 -13.87
N ALA A 278 13.62 12.32 -12.55
CA ALA A 278 14.35 13.38 -11.86
C ALA A 278 15.83 13.41 -12.28
N GLU A 279 16.36 14.60 -12.60
CA GLU A 279 17.79 14.87 -12.39
C GLU A 279 18.00 14.99 -10.88
N GLU A 280 18.78 14.12 -10.25
CA GLU A 280 19.42 14.46 -8.97
C GLU A 280 20.89 14.04 -8.95
N ASP A 281 21.67 14.93 -8.33
CA ASP A 281 23.11 14.88 -8.13
C ASP A 281 23.57 13.65 -7.32
N GLY A 282 24.73 13.12 -7.71
CA GLY A 282 25.68 12.50 -6.77
C GLY A 282 25.79 10.98 -6.75
N GLY A 283 24.82 10.23 -7.28
CA GLY A 283 24.95 8.78 -7.45
C GLY A 283 25.26 8.44 -8.90
N LYS A 284 26.46 7.94 -9.20
CA LYS A 284 26.80 7.40 -10.53
C LYS A 284 25.87 6.22 -10.88
N ILE A 285 24.72 6.52 -11.47
CA ILE A 285 23.99 5.59 -12.33
C ILE A 285 24.44 5.92 -13.75
N ALA A 286 25.14 4.98 -14.38
CA ALA A 286 25.43 5.03 -15.79
C ALA A 286 24.12 5.19 -16.58
N GLY A 287 24.10 6.12 -17.54
CA GLY A 287 23.13 6.06 -18.63
C GLY A 287 21.87 6.88 -18.54
N ARG A 288 22.05 8.18 -18.36
CA ARG A 288 20.99 9.11 -18.72
C ARG A 288 20.90 9.22 -20.25
N LEU A 289 19.81 8.70 -20.85
CA LEU A 289 19.50 8.96 -22.26
C LEU A 289 19.08 10.44 -22.39
N ASP A 290 19.88 11.21 -23.12
CA ASP A 290 19.50 12.55 -23.57
C ASP A 290 18.61 12.42 -24.81
N LEU A 291 17.30 12.21 -24.60
CA LEU A 291 16.31 12.01 -25.68
C LEU A 291 16.16 13.26 -26.57
N ASP A 292 16.51 14.44 -26.06
CA ASP A 292 16.48 15.68 -26.83
C ASP A 292 17.61 15.75 -27.86
N LYS A 293 18.69 14.98 -27.65
CA LYS A 293 19.77 14.78 -28.62
C LYS A 293 19.56 13.61 -29.57
N ASP A 294 18.54 12.80 -29.36
CA ASP A 294 18.20 11.67 -30.24
C ASP A 294 16.69 11.60 -30.52
N PRO A 295 16.18 12.39 -31.49
CA PRO A 295 14.75 12.47 -31.81
C PRO A 295 14.13 11.13 -32.22
N GLU A 296 14.92 10.23 -32.81
CA GLU A 296 14.45 8.90 -33.20
C GLU A 296 14.32 8.00 -31.96
N LEU A 297 15.26 8.07 -31.02
CA LEU A 297 15.14 7.34 -29.75
C LEU A 297 13.97 7.86 -28.92
N LYS A 298 13.74 9.18 -28.92
CA LYS A 298 12.54 9.80 -28.33
C LYS A 298 11.27 9.21 -28.92
N LYS A 299 11.17 9.15 -30.26
CA LYS A 299 10.03 8.55 -30.97
C LYS A 299 9.81 7.09 -30.56
N LEU A 300 10.88 6.31 -30.43
CA LEU A 300 10.76 4.91 -30.01
C LEU A 300 10.21 4.77 -28.58
N VAL A 301 10.62 5.64 -27.65
CA VAL A 301 10.13 5.68 -26.26
C VAL A 301 8.68 6.19 -26.20
N ASP A 302 8.31 7.16 -27.02
CA ASP A 302 6.93 7.66 -27.12
C ASP A 302 5.99 6.56 -27.66
N GLU A 303 6.43 5.79 -28.65
CA GLU A 303 5.71 4.63 -29.17
C GLU A 303 5.56 3.52 -28.11
N LEU A 304 6.60 3.26 -27.31
CA LEU A 304 6.51 2.32 -26.18
C LEU A 304 5.46 2.79 -25.16
N THR A 305 5.47 4.08 -24.83
CA THR A 305 4.48 4.69 -23.92
C THR A 305 3.06 4.55 -24.47
N ALA A 306 2.88 4.69 -25.79
CA ALA A 306 1.59 4.48 -26.44
C ALA A 306 1.14 3.02 -26.37
N ILE A 307 2.07 2.06 -26.49
CA ILE A 307 1.79 0.64 -26.27
C ILE A 307 1.35 0.40 -24.83
N ASP A 308 2.06 0.93 -23.84
CA ASP A 308 1.76 0.72 -22.41
C ASP A 308 0.40 1.30 -21.97
N ARG A 309 -0.13 2.28 -22.71
CA ARG A 309 -1.47 2.86 -22.51
C ARG A 309 -2.61 2.04 -23.12
N ASP A 310 -2.30 1.04 -23.96
CA ASP A 310 -3.29 0.18 -24.60
C ASP A 310 -3.99 -0.69 -23.54
N PRO A 311 -5.33 -0.64 -23.42
CA PRO A 311 -6.08 -1.43 -22.43
C PRO A 311 -6.05 -2.94 -22.68
N ALA A 312 -5.36 -3.42 -23.72
CA ALA A 312 -5.20 -4.83 -24.05
C ALA A 312 -4.72 -5.72 -22.89
N LEU A 313 -3.98 -5.18 -21.90
CA LEU A 313 -3.62 -5.91 -20.67
C LEU A 313 -4.84 -6.32 -19.83
N SER A 314 -5.93 -5.56 -19.89
CA SER A 314 -7.21 -5.85 -19.25
C SER A 314 -8.15 -6.67 -20.14
N GLY A 315 -7.68 -7.10 -21.31
CA GLY A 315 -8.42 -7.89 -22.30
C GLY A 315 -8.32 -9.40 -22.03
N THR A 316 -8.35 -10.20 -23.10
CA THR A 316 -8.17 -11.66 -22.99
C THR A 316 -6.69 -12.03 -22.78
N PRO A 317 -6.36 -13.25 -22.30
CA PRO A 317 -4.97 -13.71 -22.24
C PRO A 317 -4.23 -13.60 -23.59
N ALA A 318 -4.94 -13.80 -24.71
CA ALA A 318 -4.37 -13.61 -26.04
C ALA A 318 -4.07 -12.13 -26.37
N ASP A 319 -4.88 -11.19 -25.87
CA ASP A 319 -4.63 -9.75 -26.00
C ASP A 319 -3.42 -9.32 -25.17
N ALA A 320 -3.34 -9.80 -23.92
CA ALA A 320 -2.20 -9.55 -23.05
C ALA A 320 -0.89 -10.10 -23.65
N SER A 321 -0.93 -11.32 -24.20
CA SER A 321 0.20 -11.95 -24.91
C SER A 321 0.70 -11.08 -26.08
N ARG A 322 -0.21 -10.63 -26.94
CA ARG A 322 0.12 -9.75 -28.08
C ARG A 322 0.65 -8.38 -27.63
N HIS A 323 0.07 -7.81 -26.58
CA HIS A 323 0.52 -6.55 -26.00
C HIS A 323 1.98 -6.68 -25.54
N HIS A 324 2.29 -7.71 -24.78
CA HIS A 324 3.64 -7.98 -24.29
C HIS A 324 4.66 -8.18 -25.42
N LEU A 325 4.29 -8.86 -26.52
CA LEU A 325 5.16 -8.98 -27.70
C LEU A 325 5.42 -7.64 -28.38
N ARG A 326 4.37 -6.85 -28.62
CA ARG A 326 4.51 -5.50 -29.21
C ARG A 326 5.44 -4.64 -28.36
N ARG A 327 5.29 -4.73 -27.04
CA ARG A 327 6.16 -4.05 -26.08
C ARG A 327 7.61 -4.52 -26.20
N ALA A 328 7.85 -5.84 -26.25
CA ALA A 328 9.19 -6.42 -26.44
C ALA A 328 9.84 -5.97 -27.77
N ASP A 329 9.09 -5.99 -28.88
CA ASP A 329 9.57 -5.52 -30.19
C ASP A 329 10.02 -4.06 -30.14
N GLN A 330 9.28 -3.22 -29.42
CA GLN A 330 9.61 -1.81 -29.30
C GLN A 330 10.83 -1.58 -28.40
N LEU A 331 10.91 -2.30 -27.27
CA LEU A 331 12.05 -2.25 -26.36
C LEU A 331 13.34 -2.73 -27.03
N GLU A 332 13.29 -3.75 -27.88
CA GLU A 332 14.48 -4.22 -28.61
C GLU A 332 15.01 -3.16 -29.59
N LYS A 333 14.13 -2.39 -30.25
CA LYS A 333 14.56 -1.24 -31.08
C LYS A 333 15.25 -0.17 -30.23
N ILE A 334 14.75 0.08 -29.02
CA ILE A 334 15.36 1.01 -28.07
C ILE A 334 16.76 0.49 -27.68
N VAL A 335 16.87 -0.77 -27.23
CA VAL A 335 18.14 -1.40 -26.85
C VAL A 335 19.18 -1.35 -27.99
N ALA A 336 18.77 -1.59 -29.23
CA ALA A 336 19.66 -1.56 -30.39
C ALA A 336 20.29 -0.17 -30.64
N ARG A 337 19.57 0.90 -30.31
CA ARG A 337 20.02 2.29 -30.48
C ARG A 337 20.84 2.80 -29.30
N MET A 338 20.75 2.14 -28.15
CA MET A 338 21.42 2.55 -26.94
C MET A 338 22.88 2.14 -26.87
N LYS A 339 23.67 2.92 -26.11
CA LYS A 339 25.04 2.57 -25.75
C LYS A 339 25.05 1.39 -24.78
N PRO A 340 26.03 0.47 -24.87
CA PRO A 340 26.09 -0.74 -24.04
C PRO A 340 25.89 -0.50 -22.53
N GLU A 341 26.52 0.55 -22.00
CA GLU A 341 26.46 0.96 -20.59
C GLU A 341 25.06 1.35 -20.10
N ASP A 342 24.14 1.67 -21.01
CA ASP A 342 22.82 2.18 -20.68
C ASP A 342 21.74 1.09 -20.87
N ARG A 343 22.09 -0.05 -21.49
CA ARG A 343 21.11 -1.05 -21.98
C ARG A 343 20.44 -1.88 -20.87
N ASP A 344 21.08 -2.04 -19.71
CA ASP A 344 20.62 -2.94 -18.64
C ASP A 344 19.13 -2.77 -18.29
N PRO A 345 18.64 -1.58 -17.88
CA PRO A 345 17.22 -1.39 -17.51
C PRO A 345 16.24 -1.72 -18.66
N TRP A 346 16.65 -1.52 -19.91
CA TRP A 346 15.81 -1.81 -21.07
C TRP A 346 15.81 -3.29 -21.41
N ILE A 347 16.95 -3.98 -21.29
CA ILE A 347 17.05 -5.43 -21.46
C ILE A 347 16.21 -6.17 -20.41
N ARG A 348 16.17 -5.68 -19.17
CA ARG A 348 15.26 -6.24 -18.13
C ARG A 348 13.80 -6.14 -18.55
N GLN A 349 13.39 -4.99 -19.07
CA GLN A 349 12.03 -4.81 -19.58
C GLN A 349 11.73 -5.68 -20.81
N VAL A 350 12.71 -5.90 -21.70
CA VAL A 350 12.57 -6.86 -22.81
C VAL A 350 12.29 -8.25 -22.23
N ALA A 351 13.09 -8.69 -21.25
CA ALA A 351 12.93 -10.01 -20.64
C ALA A 351 11.57 -10.17 -19.93
N ASP A 352 11.11 -9.15 -19.18
CA ASP A 352 9.78 -9.16 -18.55
C ASP A 352 8.66 -9.24 -19.58
N SER A 353 8.77 -8.48 -20.67
CA SER A 353 7.76 -8.46 -21.73
C SER A 353 7.71 -9.79 -22.47
N LEU A 354 8.87 -10.36 -22.82
CA LEU A 354 8.93 -11.69 -23.44
C LEU A 354 8.43 -12.79 -22.50
N ALA A 355 8.73 -12.71 -21.20
CA ALA A 355 8.24 -13.65 -20.20
C ALA A 355 6.70 -13.55 -20.05
N GLY A 356 6.14 -12.33 -19.99
CA GLY A 356 4.69 -12.12 -19.94
C GLY A 356 3.96 -12.69 -21.15
N ALA A 357 4.50 -12.46 -22.35
CA ALA A 357 3.98 -13.06 -23.59
C ALA A 357 4.05 -14.60 -23.57
N ALA A 358 5.14 -15.16 -23.06
CA ALA A 358 5.31 -16.61 -22.94
C ALA A 358 4.39 -17.25 -21.89
N GLN A 359 3.94 -16.50 -20.87
CA GLN A 359 3.18 -17.03 -19.75
C GLN A 359 1.65 -16.94 -19.91
N SER A 360 1.14 -16.42 -21.03
CA SER A 360 -0.29 -16.18 -21.27
C SER A 360 -1.15 -17.44 -21.52
N GLY A 361 -0.76 -18.59 -20.94
CA GLY A 361 -1.50 -19.85 -21.00
C GLY A 361 -1.50 -20.49 -22.39
N LYS A 362 -2.65 -21.07 -22.80
CA LYS A 362 -2.83 -21.71 -24.12
C LYS A 362 -2.64 -20.75 -25.30
N ASP A 363 -2.73 -19.45 -25.05
CA ASP A 363 -2.63 -18.36 -26.03
C ASP A 363 -1.22 -17.71 -25.99
N ALA A 364 -0.27 -18.34 -25.30
CA ALA A 364 1.13 -17.92 -25.30
C ALA A 364 1.73 -18.02 -26.71
N ASP A 365 2.49 -17.00 -27.09
CA ASP A 365 3.18 -17.01 -28.36
C ASP A 365 4.45 -17.88 -28.28
N PRO A 366 4.60 -18.89 -29.16
CA PRO A 366 5.74 -19.80 -29.12
C PRO A 366 7.08 -19.10 -29.41
N VAL A 367 7.06 -17.98 -30.14
CA VAL A 367 8.24 -17.19 -30.49
C VAL A 367 8.76 -16.40 -29.29
N ALA A 368 7.90 -15.99 -28.36
CA ALA A 368 8.29 -15.24 -27.17
C ALA A 368 9.33 -16.01 -26.33
N MET A 369 9.06 -17.29 -26.08
CA MET A 369 9.95 -18.15 -25.30
C MET A 369 11.28 -18.41 -26.02
N GLN A 370 11.24 -18.57 -27.35
CA GLN A 370 12.45 -18.71 -28.16
C GLN A 370 13.33 -17.45 -28.08
N ARG A 371 12.73 -16.26 -28.17
CA ARG A 371 13.44 -14.97 -28.06
C ARG A 371 14.02 -14.76 -26.66
N LEU A 372 13.26 -15.08 -25.62
CA LEU A 372 13.73 -14.99 -24.24
C LEU A 372 14.93 -15.92 -24.01
N GLY A 373 14.88 -17.15 -24.54
CA GLY A 373 16.00 -18.08 -24.51
C GLY A 373 17.23 -17.56 -25.27
N ALA A 374 17.03 -17.01 -26.47
CA ALA A 374 18.13 -16.44 -27.25
C ALA A 374 18.79 -15.24 -26.53
N LEU A 375 18.00 -14.37 -25.89
CA LEU A 375 18.49 -13.25 -25.09
C LEU A 375 19.30 -13.76 -23.88
N ALA A 376 18.79 -14.76 -23.16
CA ALA A 376 19.51 -15.39 -22.06
C ALA A 376 20.84 -16.00 -22.50
N ASP A 377 20.86 -16.75 -23.61
CA ASP A 377 22.07 -17.34 -24.18
C ASP A 377 23.10 -16.29 -24.62
N GLN A 378 22.62 -15.19 -25.23
CA GLN A 378 23.48 -14.08 -25.63
C GLN A 378 24.13 -13.41 -24.41
N LEU A 379 23.36 -13.15 -23.35
CA LEU A 379 23.89 -12.56 -22.11
C LEU A 379 24.80 -13.52 -21.36
N ALA A 380 24.50 -14.82 -21.34
CA ALA A 380 25.37 -15.83 -20.72
C ALA A 380 26.73 -15.90 -21.42
N LYS A 381 26.78 -15.73 -22.74
CA LYS A 381 28.04 -15.67 -23.52
C LYS A 381 28.79 -14.36 -23.33
N GLY A 382 28.08 -13.23 -23.28
CA GLY A 382 28.70 -11.89 -23.23
C GLY A 382 29.04 -11.40 -21.83
N LEU A 383 28.24 -11.77 -20.82
CA LEU A 383 28.31 -11.32 -19.42
C LEU A 383 28.11 -12.52 -18.46
N PRO A 384 28.97 -13.54 -18.50
CA PRO A 384 28.80 -14.73 -17.66
C PRO A 384 28.85 -14.36 -16.18
N GLY A 385 27.85 -14.82 -15.41
CA GLY A 385 27.75 -14.53 -13.98
C GLY A 385 27.31 -13.10 -13.62
N GLY A 386 27.01 -12.25 -14.60
CA GLY A 386 26.54 -10.87 -14.36
C GLY A 386 25.11 -10.82 -13.82
N ASN A 387 24.78 -9.77 -13.05
CA ASN A 387 23.44 -9.58 -12.47
C ASN A 387 22.33 -9.47 -13.53
N LEU A 388 22.60 -8.83 -14.67
CA LEU A 388 21.65 -8.78 -15.78
C LEU A 388 21.41 -10.17 -16.38
N THR A 389 22.46 -10.96 -16.55
CA THR A 389 22.35 -12.35 -17.02
C THR A 389 21.55 -13.20 -16.04
N ALA A 390 21.80 -13.08 -14.75
CA ALA A 390 21.05 -13.77 -13.71
C ALA A 390 19.55 -13.45 -13.78
N TYR A 391 19.20 -12.16 -13.89
CA TYR A 391 17.82 -11.70 -14.03
C TYR A 391 17.12 -12.32 -15.25
N VAL A 392 17.74 -12.24 -16.43
CA VAL A 392 17.12 -12.73 -17.68
C VAL A 392 17.00 -14.26 -17.67
N VAL A 393 18.03 -14.98 -17.21
CA VAL A 393 17.97 -16.44 -17.07
C VAL A 393 16.88 -16.84 -16.08
N PHE A 394 16.70 -16.11 -14.99
CA PHE A 394 15.64 -16.39 -14.02
C PHE A 394 14.24 -16.16 -14.60
N ARG A 395 14.03 -15.09 -15.38
CA ARG A 395 12.77 -14.87 -16.12
C ARG A 395 12.48 -15.99 -17.12
N GLN A 396 13.49 -16.44 -17.84
CA GLN A 396 13.38 -17.58 -18.76
C GLN A 396 12.99 -18.85 -18.01
N LEU A 397 13.60 -19.11 -16.86
CA LEU A 397 13.29 -20.24 -16.00
C LEU A 397 11.82 -20.22 -15.57
N GLN A 398 11.36 -19.10 -15.01
CA GLN A 398 9.98 -18.93 -14.56
C GLN A 398 8.97 -19.11 -15.70
N ALA A 399 9.24 -18.53 -16.88
CA ALA A 399 8.38 -18.65 -18.06
C ALA A 399 8.27 -20.09 -18.57
N ASP A 400 9.39 -20.83 -18.67
CA ASP A 400 9.39 -22.24 -19.08
C ASP A 400 8.57 -23.11 -18.12
N TYR A 401 8.77 -22.92 -16.82
CA TYR A 401 8.03 -23.67 -15.81
C TYR A 401 6.53 -23.41 -15.89
N ALA A 402 6.12 -22.14 -15.96
CA ALA A 402 4.73 -21.73 -16.11
C ALA A 402 4.07 -22.33 -17.37
N GLN A 403 4.77 -22.33 -18.51
CA GLN A 403 4.27 -22.97 -19.73
C GLN A 403 4.06 -24.47 -19.55
N LYS A 404 5.03 -25.18 -18.96
CA LYS A 404 4.95 -26.63 -18.77
C LYS A 404 3.81 -27.04 -17.84
N ILE A 405 3.61 -26.35 -16.71
CA ILE A 405 2.52 -26.68 -15.77
C ILE A 405 1.13 -26.34 -16.31
N SER A 406 1.03 -25.43 -17.29
CA SER A 406 -0.25 -25.04 -17.89
C SER A 406 -0.79 -26.06 -18.93
N LYS A 407 0.06 -27.00 -19.38
CA LYS A 407 -0.31 -27.98 -20.41
C LYS A 407 -1.07 -29.17 -19.80
N PRO A 408 -2.29 -29.48 -20.29
CA PRO A 408 -3.03 -30.64 -19.82
C PRO A 408 -2.31 -31.96 -20.12
N GLY A 409 -2.31 -32.89 -19.16
CA GLY A 409 -1.79 -34.25 -19.36
C GLY A 409 -0.27 -34.40 -19.23
N GLU A 410 0.45 -33.33 -18.89
CA GLU A 410 1.88 -33.41 -18.57
C GLU A 410 2.13 -34.08 -17.21
N ASP A 411 3.28 -34.75 -17.09
CA ASP A 411 3.76 -35.32 -15.83
C ASP A 411 4.30 -34.20 -14.94
N PHE A 412 3.46 -33.73 -14.02
CA PHE A 412 3.81 -32.69 -13.05
C PHE A 412 5.05 -33.04 -12.21
N GLY A 413 5.21 -34.32 -11.86
CA GLY A 413 6.37 -34.78 -11.09
C GLY A 413 7.67 -34.62 -11.89
N LYS A 414 7.65 -34.97 -13.18
CA LYS A 414 8.79 -34.76 -14.08
C LYS A 414 9.12 -33.27 -14.26
N ILE A 415 8.10 -32.43 -14.46
CA ILE A 415 8.28 -30.97 -14.58
C ILE A 415 8.91 -30.39 -13.31
N GLN A 416 8.43 -30.83 -12.14
CA GLN A 416 8.95 -30.38 -10.84
C GLN A 416 10.40 -30.81 -10.61
N LEU A 417 10.79 -32.03 -11.02
CA LEU A 417 12.18 -32.48 -10.94
C LEU A 417 13.11 -31.69 -11.87
N GLU A 418 12.67 -31.40 -13.10
CA GLU A 418 13.41 -30.55 -14.02
C GLU A 418 13.57 -29.13 -13.44
N TRP A 419 12.51 -28.59 -12.86
CA TRP A 419 12.52 -27.29 -12.20
C TRP A 419 13.58 -27.19 -11.10
N ILE A 420 13.63 -28.19 -10.20
CA ILE A 420 14.65 -28.27 -9.14
C ILE A 420 16.05 -28.31 -9.73
N ALA A 421 16.28 -29.12 -10.76
CA ALA A 421 17.58 -29.25 -11.39
C ALA A 421 18.04 -27.92 -11.99
N ARG A 422 17.15 -27.22 -12.70
CA ARG A 422 17.45 -25.92 -13.31
C ARG A 422 17.66 -24.81 -12.28
N LEU A 423 16.85 -24.76 -11.21
CA LEU A 423 17.07 -23.82 -10.11
C LEU A 423 18.38 -24.11 -9.37
N THR A 424 18.73 -25.38 -9.17
CA THR A 424 20.01 -25.78 -8.55
C THR A 424 21.19 -25.30 -9.39
N GLN A 425 21.11 -25.47 -10.71
CA GLN A 425 22.10 -24.95 -11.63
C GLN A 425 22.17 -23.41 -11.58
N PHE A 426 21.02 -22.74 -11.50
CA PHE A 426 20.93 -21.29 -11.41
C PHE A 426 21.64 -20.74 -10.17
N VAL A 427 21.31 -21.23 -8.97
CA VAL A 427 21.92 -20.75 -7.72
C VAL A 427 23.43 -21.05 -7.65
N THR A 428 23.87 -22.10 -8.33
CA THR A 428 25.30 -22.41 -8.48
C THR A 428 26.00 -21.43 -9.43
N SER A 429 25.32 -21.04 -10.51
CA SER A 429 25.88 -20.16 -11.55
C SER A 429 25.84 -18.67 -11.15
N PHE A 430 24.88 -18.28 -10.31
CA PHE A 430 24.65 -16.89 -9.91
C PHE A 430 24.54 -16.70 -8.38
N PRO A 431 25.49 -17.21 -7.56
CA PRO A 431 25.32 -17.35 -6.11
C PRO A 431 25.14 -16.03 -5.34
N LYS A 432 25.39 -14.87 -5.98
CA LYS A 432 25.31 -13.53 -5.38
C LYS A 432 24.23 -12.64 -6.00
N SER A 433 23.47 -13.13 -6.98
CA SER A 433 22.41 -12.31 -7.59
C SER A 433 21.20 -12.21 -6.66
N GLU A 434 20.40 -11.15 -6.81
CA GLU A 434 19.19 -10.98 -5.99
C GLU A 434 18.17 -12.09 -6.27
N GLU A 435 18.10 -12.60 -7.50
CA GLU A 435 17.20 -13.67 -7.91
C GLU A 435 17.54 -15.02 -7.26
N THR A 436 18.80 -15.24 -6.88
CA THR A 436 19.23 -16.47 -6.20
C THR A 436 18.53 -16.64 -4.85
N MET A 437 18.17 -15.53 -4.19
CA MET A 437 17.39 -15.57 -2.96
C MET A 437 16.02 -16.22 -3.17
N GLU A 438 15.29 -15.82 -4.21
CA GLU A 438 13.99 -16.40 -4.56
C GLU A 438 14.14 -17.85 -5.02
N ALA A 439 15.16 -18.15 -5.84
CA ALA A 439 15.43 -19.50 -6.30
C ALA A 439 15.71 -20.48 -5.15
N LEU A 440 16.49 -20.07 -4.13
CA LEU A 440 16.76 -20.89 -2.95
C LEU A 440 15.50 -21.13 -2.11
N LEU A 441 14.64 -20.12 -1.96
CA LEU A 441 13.36 -20.27 -1.28
C LEU A 441 12.45 -21.28 -1.99
N GLN A 442 12.38 -21.23 -3.32
CA GLN A 442 11.59 -22.17 -4.12
C GLN A 442 12.15 -23.60 -4.07
N LEU A 443 13.48 -23.75 -4.11
CA LEU A 443 14.14 -25.05 -3.90
C LEU A 443 13.80 -25.65 -2.53
N GLY A 444 13.81 -24.83 -1.48
CA GLY A 444 13.37 -25.23 -0.15
C GLY A 444 11.92 -25.70 -0.13
N MET A 445 11.01 -24.91 -0.71
CA MET A 445 9.58 -25.16 -0.70
C MET A 445 9.22 -26.45 -1.45
N VAL A 446 9.81 -26.64 -2.63
CA VAL A 446 9.62 -27.87 -3.41
C VAL A 446 10.21 -29.07 -2.69
N SER A 447 11.34 -28.92 -2.01
CA SER A 447 11.93 -30.00 -1.20
C SER A 447 11.01 -30.41 -0.04
N GLU A 448 10.39 -29.44 0.65
CA GLU A 448 9.37 -29.73 1.67
C GLU A 448 8.17 -30.49 1.08
N PHE A 449 7.66 -30.02 -0.06
CA PHE A 449 6.53 -30.66 -0.74
C PHE A 449 6.82 -32.13 -1.12
N LEU A 450 8.08 -32.42 -1.49
CA LEU A 450 8.54 -33.78 -1.81
C LEU A 450 8.93 -34.61 -0.57
N GLY A 451 8.76 -34.09 0.66
CA GLY A 451 9.16 -34.75 1.90
C GLY A 451 10.67 -34.82 2.12
N LYS A 452 11.46 -34.07 1.36
CA LYS A 452 12.92 -33.99 1.42
C LYS A 452 13.37 -32.92 2.41
N GLU A 453 13.09 -33.14 3.69
CA GLU A 453 13.26 -32.13 4.74
C GLU A 453 14.73 -31.69 4.92
N THR A 454 15.68 -32.62 4.75
CA THR A 454 17.11 -32.31 4.86
C THR A 454 17.57 -31.37 3.75
N GLU A 455 17.14 -31.62 2.52
CA GLU A 455 17.40 -30.75 1.37
C GLU A 455 16.72 -29.40 1.55
N ALA A 456 15.47 -29.38 2.02
CA ALA A 456 14.75 -28.14 2.32
C ALA A 456 15.53 -27.27 3.32
N ARG A 457 15.98 -27.85 4.44
CA ARG A 457 16.84 -27.17 5.42
C ARG A 457 18.12 -26.63 4.81
N ASN A 458 18.78 -27.39 3.94
CA ASN A 458 20.02 -26.96 3.31
C ASN A 458 19.79 -25.75 2.39
N TRP A 459 18.70 -25.73 1.61
CA TRP A 459 18.36 -24.61 0.75
C TRP A 459 17.97 -23.37 1.53
N TYR A 460 17.09 -23.52 2.54
CA TYR A 460 16.74 -22.40 3.41
C TYR A 460 17.92 -21.90 4.23
N GLY A 461 18.78 -22.78 4.72
CA GLY A 461 20.01 -22.41 5.43
C GLY A 461 20.97 -21.60 4.56
N GLN A 462 21.08 -21.95 3.27
CA GLN A 462 21.84 -21.14 2.31
C GLN A 462 21.23 -19.76 2.13
N ALA A 463 19.91 -19.66 1.91
CA ALA A 463 19.23 -18.38 1.77
C ALA A 463 19.33 -17.50 3.03
N ALA A 464 19.11 -18.10 4.21
CA ALA A 464 19.21 -17.44 5.50
C ALA A 464 20.61 -16.87 5.76
N LYS A 465 21.66 -17.60 5.35
CA LYS A 465 23.05 -17.16 5.52
C LYS A 465 23.46 -16.11 4.50
N ALA A 466 23.09 -16.30 3.23
CA ALA A 466 23.51 -15.42 2.14
C ALA A 466 22.76 -14.07 2.12
N PHE A 467 21.53 -14.03 2.67
CA PHE A 467 20.63 -12.87 2.58
C PHE A 467 20.01 -12.51 3.95
N ALA A 468 20.79 -12.63 5.03
CA ALA A 468 20.31 -12.47 6.41
C ALA A 468 19.65 -11.10 6.72
N ASP A 469 20.03 -10.06 5.98
CA ASP A 469 19.50 -8.69 6.07
C ASP A 469 18.25 -8.44 5.22
N LYS A 470 17.77 -9.45 4.47
CA LYS A 470 16.60 -9.36 3.60
C LYS A 470 15.40 -10.10 4.20
N PRO A 471 14.15 -9.62 3.96
CA PRO A 471 12.93 -10.31 4.42
C PRO A 471 12.88 -11.80 4.04
N GLN A 472 13.33 -12.14 2.83
CA GLN A 472 13.37 -13.51 2.33
C GLN A 472 14.40 -14.38 3.07
N GLY A 473 15.54 -13.82 3.48
CA GLY A 473 16.51 -14.53 4.32
C GLY A 473 16.00 -14.72 5.75
N ILE A 474 15.28 -13.73 6.30
CA ILE A 474 14.56 -13.86 7.58
C ILE A 474 13.50 -14.98 7.48
N LYS A 475 12.73 -15.00 6.39
CA LYS A 475 11.75 -16.05 6.08
C LYS A 475 12.40 -17.43 6.00
N ALA A 476 13.53 -17.54 5.30
CA ALA A 476 14.31 -18.77 5.20
C ALA A 476 14.83 -19.23 6.57
N ALA A 477 15.32 -18.30 7.40
CA ALA A 477 15.74 -18.62 8.77
C ALA A 477 14.55 -19.10 9.62
N GLY A 478 13.37 -18.48 9.44
CA GLY A 478 12.11 -18.96 9.99
C GLY A 478 11.77 -20.37 9.54
N ALA A 479 11.98 -20.70 8.27
CA ALA A 479 11.65 -22.00 7.71
C ALA A 479 12.57 -23.09 8.29
N VAL A 480 13.86 -22.82 8.43
CA VAL A 480 14.80 -23.71 9.15
C VAL A 480 14.32 -23.93 10.60
N ARG A 481 14.02 -22.86 11.35
CA ARG A 481 13.51 -22.99 12.72
C ARG A 481 12.21 -23.79 12.80
N ARG A 482 11.28 -23.60 11.86
CA ARG A 482 10.03 -24.35 11.77
C ARG A 482 10.30 -25.82 11.52
N LEU A 483 11.17 -26.16 10.58
CA LEU A 483 11.52 -27.55 10.28
C LEU A 483 12.14 -28.28 11.49
N ASP A 484 12.87 -27.55 12.33
CA ASP A 484 13.50 -28.07 13.55
C ASP A 484 12.65 -27.87 14.82
N SER A 485 11.38 -27.45 14.68
CA SER A 485 10.59 -27.00 15.84
C SER A 485 9.97 -28.12 16.68
N GLU A 486 9.82 -29.34 16.16
CA GLU A 486 9.23 -30.46 16.90
C GLU A 486 10.00 -30.76 18.19
N GLY A 487 9.28 -30.82 19.31
CA GLY A 487 9.85 -30.95 20.65
C GLY A 487 10.47 -29.66 21.22
N GLN A 488 10.44 -28.54 20.49
CA GLN A 488 10.86 -27.21 20.96
C GLN A 488 9.66 -26.38 21.39
N ALA A 489 9.89 -25.41 22.29
CA ALA A 489 8.85 -24.49 22.72
C ALA A 489 8.33 -23.64 21.54
N PHE A 490 7.02 -23.62 21.34
CA PHE A 490 6.40 -22.80 20.30
C PHE A 490 6.32 -21.34 20.77
N ARG A 491 6.85 -20.41 19.96
CA ARG A 491 6.86 -18.98 20.27
C ARG A 491 5.95 -18.25 19.31
N LEU A 492 4.90 -17.65 19.87
CA LEU A 492 3.97 -16.78 19.17
C LEU A 492 3.52 -15.70 20.13
N ALA A 493 3.61 -14.44 19.70
CA ALA A 493 3.05 -13.29 20.38
C ALA A 493 2.45 -12.35 19.35
N GLY A 494 1.26 -11.83 19.63
CA GLY A 494 0.52 -11.00 18.68
C GLY A 494 -0.61 -10.26 19.35
N THR A 495 -1.48 -9.67 18.54
CA THR A 495 -2.61 -8.88 19.02
C THR A 495 -3.90 -9.57 18.63
N THR A 496 -4.84 -9.70 19.58
CA THR A 496 -6.16 -10.27 19.30
C THR A 496 -6.95 -9.39 18.33
N MET A 497 -7.75 -10.05 17.51
CA MET A 497 -8.64 -9.44 16.52
C MET A 497 -9.98 -9.08 17.16
N GLY A 498 -10.52 -7.89 16.87
CA GLY A 498 -11.84 -7.45 17.33
C GLY A 498 -11.87 -6.00 17.82
N ALA A 499 -13.00 -5.59 18.42
CA ALA A 499 -13.24 -4.20 18.85
C ALA A 499 -12.30 -3.73 19.98
N ASN A 500 -11.77 -4.65 20.78
CA ASN A 500 -10.83 -4.38 21.86
C ASN A 500 -9.58 -5.27 21.70
N PRO A 501 -8.63 -4.89 20.83
CA PRO A 501 -7.40 -5.65 20.63
C PRO A 501 -6.58 -5.73 21.92
N ALA A 502 -6.08 -6.91 22.25
CA ALA A 502 -5.28 -7.17 23.43
C ALA A 502 -4.03 -7.96 23.08
N ALA A 503 -2.98 -7.81 23.89
CA ALA A 503 -1.76 -8.59 23.72
C ALA A 503 -2.00 -10.06 24.05
N PHE A 504 -1.52 -10.94 23.18
CA PHE A 504 -1.56 -12.38 23.33
C PHE A 504 -0.16 -12.97 23.23
N ASP A 505 0.12 -13.98 24.04
CA ASP A 505 1.26 -14.87 23.86
C ASP A 505 0.90 -16.31 24.28
N MET A 506 1.69 -17.28 23.83
CA MET A 506 1.40 -18.72 24.05
C MET A 506 1.32 -19.14 25.53
N SER A 507 1.88 -18.38 26.48
CA SER A 507 1.76 -18.72 27.90
C SER A 507 0.30 -18.64 28.39
N GLN A 508 -0.53 -17.83 27.75
CA GLN A 508 -1.96 -17.68 28.08
C GLN A 508 -2.79 -18.93 27.77
N VAL A 509 -2.26 -19.84 26.95
CA VAL A 509 -2.87 -21.15 26.64
C VAL A 509 -2.04 -22.32 27.16
N SER A 510 -1.11 -22.07 28.08
CA SER A 510 -0.28 -23.10 28.70
C SER A 510 -1.15 -24.16 29.42
N GLY A 511 -0.71 -25.42 29.40
CA GLY A 511 -1.46 -26.55 29.95
C GLY A 511 -2.58 -27.08 29.04
N LYS A 512 -2.88 -26.40 27.93
CA LYS A 512 -3.79 -26.87 26.87
C LYS A 512 -3.02 -27.34 25.65
N VAL A 513 -3.61 -28.26 24.90
CA VAL A 513 -3.22 -28.55 23.52
C VAL A 513 -3.72 -27.39 22.65
N ALA A 514 -2.90 -26.85 21.75
CA ALA A 514 -3.31 -25.73 20.90
C ALA A 514 -3.17 -26.08 19.41
N ILE A 515 -4.23 -25.84 18.64
CA ILE A 515 -4.15 -25.73 17.18
C ILE A 515 -3.75 -24.30 16.87
N VAL A 516 -2.59 -24.10 16.25
CA VAL A 516 -2.18 -22.77 15.77
C VAL A 516 -2.39 -22.73 14.26
N TYR A 517 -3.33 -21.91 13.80
CA TYR A 517 -3.81 -21.88 12.42
C TYR A 517 -3.52 -20.52 11.76
N PHE A 518 -2.57 -20.47 10.84
CA PHE A 518 -2.28 -19.29 10.03
C PHE A 518 -3.13 -19.31 8.77
N TRP A 519 -3.85 -18.23 8.48
CA TRP A 519 -4.82 -18.18 7.39
C TRP A 519 -5.06 -16.76 6.88
N ALA A 520 -5.74 -16.65 5.74
CA ALA A 520 -6.17 -15.39 5.15
C ALA A 520 -7.57 -15.54 4.52
N SER A 521 -8.35 -14.45 4.48
CA SER A 521 -9.75 -14.47 4.02
C SER A 521 -9.89 -14.70 2.51
N TRP A 522 -8.88 -14.29 1.73
CA TRP A 522 -8.82 -14.54 0.28
C TRP A 522 -8.52 -16.00 -0.07
N ASN A 523 -8.12 -16.82 0.91
CA ASN A 523 -7.88 -18.24 0.67
C ASN A 523 -9.20 -19.03 0.79
N ASN A 524 -9.65 -19.59 -0.34
CA ASN A 524 -10.91 -20.33 -0.45
C ASN A 524 -11.00 -21.55 0.50
N GLN A 525 -9.85 -22.14 0.87
CA GLN A 525 -9.78 -23.29 1.76
C GLN A 525 -10.19 -22.93 3.20
N SER A 526 -9.95 -21.68 3.62
CA SER A 526 -10.13 -21.22 5.01
C SER A 526 -11.54 -21.42 5.55
N ILE A 527 -12.57 -21.30 4.69
CA ILE A 527 -13.98 -21.46 5.10
C ILE A 527 -14.26 -22.93 5.48
N GLY A 528 -13.82 -23.88 4.66
CA GLY A 528 -13.98 -25.30 4.94
C GLY A 528 -13.15 -25.75 6.14
N ASP A 529 -11.96 -25.16 6.31
CA ASP A 529 -11.06 -25.43 7.42
C ASP A 529 -11.68 -25.01 8.75
N PHE A 530 -12.28 -23.82 8.83
CA PHE A 530 -12.97 -23.38 10.05
C PHE A 530 -14.17 -24.26 10.44
N ALA A 531 -14.90 -24.80 9.46
CA ALA A 531 -15.99 -25.75 9.75
C ALA A 531 -15.47 -27.04 10.39
N LYS A 532 -14.35 -27.58 9.89
CA LYS A 532 -13.69 -28.76 10.48
C LYS A 532 -13.11 -28.47 11.86
N ILE A 533 -12.39 -27.35 12.00
CA ILE A 533 -11.81 -26.92 13.28
C ILE A 533 -12.92 -26.76 14.32
N LYS A 534 -14.08 -26.20 13.96
CA LYS A 534 -15.22 -26.08 14.86
C LYS A 534 -15.70 -27.44 15.38
N ALA A 535 -15.86 -28.43 14.53
CA ALA A 535 -16.25 -29.79 14.95
C ALA A 535 -15.21 -30.44 15.87
N ILE A 536 -13.91 -30.22 15.60
CA ILE A 536 -12.81 -30.67 16.46
C ILE A 536 -12.89 -29.97 17.83
N MET A 537 -13.12 -28.66 17.86
CA MET A 537 -13.25 -27.87 19.08
C MET A 537 -14.47 -28.30 19.91
N GLU A 538 -15.59 -28.64 19.28
CA GLU A 538 -16.78 -29.19 19.97
C GLU A 538 -16.48 -30.54 20.65
N THR A 539 -15.60 -31.36 20.05
CA THR A 539 -15.26 -32.70 20.56
C THR A 539 -14.18 -32.68 21.65
N TYR A 540 -13.17 -31.81 21.49
CA TYR A 540 -11.94 -31.85 22.30
C TYR A 540 -11.72 -30.57 23.13
N GLY A 541 -12.47 -29.48 22.91
CA GLY A 541 -12.31 -28.23 23.65
C GLY A 541 -12.41 -28.40 25.16
N ALA A 542 -13.44 -29.12 25.62
CA ALA A 542 -13.62 -29.46 27.03
C ALA A 542 -12.52 -30.40 27.60
N LYS A 543 -11.75 -31.06 26.73
CA LYS A 543 -10.61 -31.93 27.10
C LYS A 543 -9.27 -31.19 27.11
N GLY A 544 -9.31 -29.85 27.08
CA GLY A 544 -8.14 -29.00 27.12
C GLY A 544 -7.53 -28.73 25.73
N LEU A 545 -8.34 -28.65 24.69
CA LEU A 545 -7.94 -28.14 23.37
C LEU A 545 -8.29 -26.65 23.24
N GLU A 546 -7.41 -25.87 22.63
CA GLU A 546 -7.60 -24.46 22.30
C GLU A 546 -7.31 -24.18 20.81
N LEU A 547 -8.01 -23.21 20.23
CA LEU A 547 -7.69 -22.68 18.91
C LEU A 547 -6.96 -21.34 19.05
N VAL A 548 -5.85 -21.19 18.34
CA VAL A 548 -5.16 -19.91 18.13
C VAL A 548 -5.07 -19.67 16.63
N ALA A 549 -5.99 -18.88 16.08
CA ALA A 549 -6.05 -18.57 14.66
C ALA A 549 -5.37 -17.22 14.38
N VAL A 550 -4.38 -17.19 13.50
CA VAL A 550 -3.64 -15.99 13.09
C VAL A 550 -4.09 -15.58 11.70
N ASN A 551 -4.89 -14.52 11.62
CA ASN A 551 -5.31 -13.94 10.36
C ASN A 551 -4.20 -13.05 9.79
N CYS A 552 -3.82 -13.30 8.53
CA CYS A 552 -2.72 -12.66 7.83
C CYS A 552 -3.19 -11.63 6.79
N ASP A 553 -4.48 -11.24 6.81
CA ASP A 553 -5.02 -10.28 5.84
C ASP A 553 -4.42 -8.89 6.03
N GLN A 554 -4.54 -8.03 5.02
CA GLN A 554 -4.02 -6.66 5.11
C GLN A 554 -4.71 -5.88 6.23
N THR A 555 -6.00 -6.13 6.48
CA THR A 555 -6.75 -5.48 7.54
C THR A 555 -7.47 -6.48 8.45
N ALA A 556 -7.61 -6.15 9.74
CA ALA A 556 -8.31 -7.00 10.69
C ALA A 556 -9.79 -7.22 10.32
N ALA A 557 -10.40 -6.24 9.65
CA ALA A 557 -11.81 -6.27 9.29
C ALA A 557 -12.16 -7.41 8.31
N GLU A 558 -11.26 -7.70 7.36
CA GLU A 558 -11.40 -8.78 6.37
C GLU A 558 -11.49 -10.15 7.07
N GLY A 559 -10.56 -10.42 7.98
CA GLY A 559 -10.54 -11.64 8.78
C GLY A 559 -11.70 -11.73 9.77
N GLN A 560 -12.07 -10.61 10.40
CA GLN A 560 -13.11 -10.58 11.43
C GLN A 560 -14.48 -11.01 10.88
N ALA A 561 -14.82 -10.60 9.66
CA ALA A 561 -16.07 -10.99 9.02
C ALA A 561 -16.17 -12.52 8.80
N VAL A 562 -15.07 -13.17 8.42
CA VAL A 562 -15.01 -14.62 8.21
C VAL A 562 -15.13 -15.37 9.54
N VAL A 563 -14.42 -14.93 10.58
CA VAL A 563 -14.48 -15.57 11.91
C VAL A 563 -15.88 -15.44 12.52
N GLN A 564 -16.51 -14.26 12.43
CA GLN A 564 -17.87 -14.06 12.90
C GLN A 564 -18.87 -14.97 12.19
N ARG A 565 -18.72 -15.15 10.87
CA ARG A 565 -19.57 -16.06 10.08
C ARG A 565 -19.33 -17.52 10.43
N ALA A 566 -18.07 -17.93 10.63
CA ALA A 566 -17.72 -19.30 11.00
C ALA A 566 -18.26 -19.68 12.40
N GLY A 567 -18.33 -18.70 13.31
CA GLY A 567 -18.82 -18.92 14.68
C GLY A 567 -17.98 -19.95 15.43
N VAL A 568 -16.66 -19.91 15.24
CA VAL A 568 -15.68 -20.76 15.93
C VAL A 568 -15.05 -19.97 17.07
N GLY A 569 -15.06 -20.56 18.28
CA GLY A 569 -14.43 -19.97 19.45
C GLY A 569 -12.90 -19.98 19.38
N GLY A 570 -12.25 -19.61 20.48
CA GLY A 570 -10.79 -19.58 20.61
C GLY A 570 -10.19 -18.19 20.47
N VAL A 571 -8.87 -18.14 20.42
CA VAL A 571 -8.08 -16.92 20.27
C VAL A 571 -7.91 -16.62 18.80
N HIS A 572 -8.34 -15.43 18.38
CA HIS A 572 -8.17 -14.95 17.02
C HIS A 572 -7.23 -13.75 17.05
N LEU A 573 -6.11 -13.83 16.33
CA LEU A 573 -5.10 -12.79 16.19
C LEU A 573 -5.18 -12.17 14.81
N HIS A 574 -4.77 -10.92 14.67
CA HIS A 574 -4.53 -10.27 13.38
C HIS A 574 -3.08 -9.84 13.25
N GLN A 575 -2.51 -10.09 12.08
CA GLN A 575 -1.28 -9.46 11.65
C GLN A 575 -1.36 -9.08 10.15
N PRO A 576 -1.04 -7.82 9.80
CA PRO A 576 -1.00 -7.39 8.41
C PRO A 576 0.21 -7.93 7.63
N GLY A 577 0.09 -7.98 6.30
CA GLY A 577 1.21 -8.25 5.39
C GLY A 577 1.23 -9.63 4.75
N SER A 578 0.17 -10.45 4.86
CA SER A 578 0.10 -11.78 4.24
C SER A 578 1.31 -12.66 4.64
N LEU A 579 1.89 -13.40 3.70
CA LEU A 579 3.09 -14.20 3.88
C LEU A 579 4.36 -13.36 4.19
N GLU A 580 4.31 -12.06 3.99
CA GLU A 580 5.40 -11.11 4.27
C GLU A 580 5.22 -10.39 5.62
N GLY A 581 4.14 -10.68 6.35
CA GLY A 581 3.94 -10.17 7.70
C GLY A 581 4.92 -10.81 8.70
N LYS A 582 5.30 -10.04 9.74
CA LYS A 582 6.28 -10.42 10.76
C LYS A 582 6.17 -11.88 11.25
N LEU A 583 5.04 -12.29 11.81
CA LEU A 583 4.78 -13.66 12.28
C LEU A 583 4.91 -14.72 11.17
N CYS A 584 4.49 -14.44 9.93
CA CYS A 584 4.67 -15.39 8.82
C CYS A 584 6.16 -15.55 8.47
N LEU A 585 6.92 -14.45 8.46
CA LEU A 585 8.37 -14.46 8.25
C LEU A 585 9.09 -15.18 9.40
N GLU A 586 8.72 -14.90 10.65
CA GLU A 586 9.32 -15.50 11.85
C GLU A 586 9.12 -17.02 11.90
N GLN A 587 7.94 -17.50 11.49
CA GLN A 587 7.61 -18.92 11.36
C GLN A 587 8.02 -19.54 10.01
N GLY A 588 8.57 -18.75 9.08
CA GLY A 588 8.99 -19.21 7.76
C GLY A 588 7.89 -19.90 6.97
N LEU A 589 6.72 -19.29 6.94
CA LEU A 589 5.57 -19.80 6.19
C LEU A 589 5.75 -19.47 4.72
N MET A 590 5.69 -20.49 3.86
CA MET A 590 5.80 -20.33 2.41
C MET A 590 4.43 -20.27 1.73
N VAL A 591 3.40 -20.79 2.39
CA VAL A 591 2.05 -20.91 1.87
C VAL A 591 1.06 -20.79 3.03
N LEU A 592 -0.14 -20.29 2.72
CA LEU A 592 -1.30 -20.31 3.61
C LEU A 592 -2.39 -21.22 3.01
N PRO A 593 -3.23 -21.86 3.84
CA PRO A 593 -3.12 -21.91 5.29
C PRO A 593 -1.98 -22.80 5.78
N HIS A 594 -1.57 -22.64 7.05
CA HIS A 594 -0.58 -23.49 7.71
C HIS A 594 -1.01 -23.82 9.14
N LEU A 595 -0.84 -25.07 9.58
CA LEU A 595 -1.18 -25.52 10.93
C LEU A 595 0.04 -26.02 11.71
N PHE A 596 0.11 -25.63 12.97
CA PHE A 596 0.91 -26.30 13.98
C PHE A 596 -0.01 -26.95 15.01
N LEU A 597 0.45 -28.06 15.57
CA LEU A 597 -0.11 -28.58 16.82
C LEU A 597 0.92 -28.39 17.93
N VAL A 598 0.48 -27.77 19.03
CA VAL A 598 1.29 -27.52 20.23
C VAL A 598 0.71 -28.33 21.39
N GLY A 599 1.58 -29.02 22.13
CA GLY A 599 1.22 -29.84 23.28
C GLY A 599 0.95 -29.03 24.55
N LYS A 600 0.45 -29.71 25.59
CA LYS A 600 0.14 -29.10 26.91
C LYS A 600 1.38 -28.47 27.57
N ASP A 601 2.58 -28.95 27.24
CA ASP A 601 3.87 -28.44 27.71
C ASP A 601 4.39 -27.24 26.91
N GLY A 602 3.60 -26.73 25.96
CA GLY A 602 3.95 -25.59 25.11
C GLY A 602 4.93 -25.94 23.98
N LYS A 603 5.24 -27.23 23.76
CA LYS A 603 6.15 -27.66 22.70
C LYS A 603 5.41 -28.04 21.43
N VAL A 604 6.05 -27.85 20.27
CA VAL A 604 5.49 -28.28 18.98
C VAL A 604 5.43 -29.79 18.93
N VAL A 605 4.23 -30.32 18.72
CA VAL A 605 3.96 -31.75 18.49
C VAL A 605 4.02 -32.07 17.00
N ASN A 606 3.51 -31.16 16.17
CA ASN A 606 3.50 -31.31 14.72
C ASN A 606 3.68 -29.93 14.07
N LYS A 607 4.79 -29.75 13.34
CA LYS A 607 5.18 -28.48 12.70
C LYS A 607 4.47 -28.18 11.37
N ASN A 608 3.82 -29.18 10.80
CA ASN A 608 3.11 -29.11 9.52
C ASN A 608 1.84 -29.97 9.57
N ALA A 609 0.99 -29.69 10.56
CA ALA A 609 -0.21 -30.47 10.80
C ALA A 609 -1.18 -30.32 9.62
N GLN A 610 -1.95 -31.37 9.34
CA GLN A 610 -2.95 -31.38 8.29
C GLN A 610 -4.31 -31.62 8.91
N LEU A 611 -5.33 -30.83 8.55
CA LEU A 611 -6.68 -31.01 9.09
C LEU A 611 -7.26 -32.41 8.82
N ALA A 612 -6.80 -33.07 7.76
CA ALA A 612 -7.20 -34.44 7.44
C ALA A 612 -6.73 -35.49 8.48
N THR A 613 -5.67 -35.19 9.24
CA THR A 613 -5.01 -36.17 10.14
C THR A 613 -4.79 -35.63 11.57
N ILE A 614 -5.05 -34.34 11.83
CA ILE A 614 -4.72 -33.68 13.10
C ILE A 614 -5.47 -34.26 14.31
N GLU A 615 -6.64 -34.84 14.11
CA GLU A 615 -7.44 -35.41 15.21
C GLU A 615 -6.74 -36.58 15.92
N ASP A 616 -5.95 -37.38 15.20
CA ASP A 616 -5.19 -38.48 15.82
C ASP A 616 -4.09 -37.95 16.74
N ASP A 617 -3.44 -36.86 16.34
CA ASP A 617 -2.46 -36.17 17.16
C ASP A 617 -3.13 -35.53 18.39
N ILE A 618 -4.26 -34.83 18.21
CA ILE A 618 -5.04 -34.23 19.30
C ILE A 618 -5.49 -35.31 20.29
N ARG A 619 -6.00 -36.45 19.81
CA ARG A 619 -6.42 -37.57 20.66
C ARG A 619 -5.27 -38.11 21.49
N ARG A 620 -4.05 -38.17 20.96
CA ARG A 620 -2.86 -38.59 21.73
C ARG A 620 -2.49 -37.59 22.83
N GLN A 621 -2.70 -36.29 22.59
CA GLN A 621 -2.32 -35.22 23.52
C GLN A 621 -3.41 -34.88 24.56
N THR A 622 -4.68 -35.24 24.28
CA THR A 622 -5.85 -34.95 25.14
C THR A 622 -6.39 -36.14 25.91
N LYS A 623 -5.74 -37.31 25.80
CA LYS A 623 -5.83 -38.35 26.82
C LYS A 623 -5.29 -37.82 28.15
#